data_AF-A0A1S2XCI5-F1
#
_entry.id   AF-A0A1S2XCI5-F1
#
_cell.length_a   1.000
_cell.length_b   1.000
_cell.length_c   1.000
_cell.angle_alpha   90.00
_cell.angle_beta   90.00
_cell.angle_gamma   90.00
#
_symmetry.space_group_name_H-M   'P 1'
#
loop_
_entity.id
_entity.type
_entity.pdbx_description
1 polymer ?
#
loop_
_entity_poly.entity_id
_entity_poly.type
_entity_poly.pdbx_seq_one_letter_code
_entity_poly.pdbx_strand_id
1 'polypeptide(L)'
;MQIKYINKIMKALTSIIAFSIVVVFSQATPTLLARLKPQMNQFSALDVLQPQNVNEHCFYKAVIRTGCLSPPHTKDRITLSFGDDEHEPVFSPKMNGPDTDSTSFDQCMTTIIRFEGGCLDKICKLNIFRKGSDGWMVDYIIIDDHKNYPSTIFNFGGRYKIPDGDVGYGLNLC
;
A
#
# COMPACT_ATOMS: atom_id res chain seq x y z
N MET A 1 50.40 13.85 -45.33
CA MET A 1 49.47 14.77 -44.61
C MET A 1 48.05 14.19 -44.48
N GLN A 2 47.51 13.52 -45.51
CA GLN A 2 46.14 12.97 -45.57
C GLN A 2 45.80 11.90 -44.51
N ILE A 3 46.69 10.94 -44.23
CA ILE A 3 46.42 9.81 -43.30
C ILE A 3 46.22 10.29 -41.85
N LYS A 4 46.94 11.34 -41.44
CA LYS A 4 46.85 11.94 -40.10
C LYS A 4 45.49 12.62 -39.87
N TYR A 5 44.91 13.17 -40.93
CA TYR A 5 43.60 13.82 -40.91
C TYR A 5 42.46 12.78 -40.81
N ILE A 6 42.55 11.69 -41.57
CA ILE A 6 41.57 10.57 -41.53
C ILE A 6 41.53 9.92 -40.13
N ASN A 7 42.68 9.69 -39.50
CA ASN A 7 42.74 9.13 -38.14
C ASN A 7 42.16 10.07 -37.08
N LYS A 8 42.21 11.39 -37.29
CA LYS A 8 41.60 12.38 -36.40
C LYS A 8 40.07 12.37 -36.53
N ILE A 9 39.56 12.26 -37.76
CA ILE A 9 38.12 12.13 -38.03
C ILE A 9 37.57 10.81 -37.47
N MET A 10 38.28 9.70 -37.67
CA MET A 10 37.84 8.39 -37.18
C MET A 10 37.73 8.35 -35.66
N LYS A 11 38.70 8.91 -34.93
CA LYS A 11 38.64 9.03 -33.45
C LYS A 11 37.50 9.93 -32.97
N ALA A 12 37.24 11.03 -33.67
CA ALA A 12 36.12 11.91 -33.36
C ALA A 12 34.77 11.18 -33.55
N LEU A 13 34.61 10.44 -34.64
CA LEU A 13 33.42 9.63 -34.90
C LEU A 13 33.23 8.53 -33.85
N THR A 14 34.30 7.83 -33.44
CA THR A 14 34.22 6.83 -32.36
C THR A 14 33.76 7.45 -31.04
N SER A 15 34.24 8.66 -30.71
CA SER A 15 33.84 9.37 -29.51
C SER A 15 32.37 9.79 -29.53
N ILE A 16 31.85 10.24 -30.69
CA ILE A 16 30.46 10.67 -30.84
C ILE A 16 29.50 9.48 -30.72
N ILE A 17 29.86 8.34 -31.32
CA ILE A 17 29.06 7.10 -31.23
C ILE A 17 29.02 6.59 -29.79
N ALA A 18 30.17 6.58 -29.08
CA ALA A 18 30.23 6.16 -27.69
C ALA A 18 29.37 7.04 -26.76
N PHE A 19 29.38 8.36 -26.97
CA PHE A 19 28.57 9.29 -26.17
C PHE A 19 27.06 9.10 -26.41
N SER A 20 26.68 8.79 -27.65
CA SER A 20 25.27 8.57 -28.03
C SER A 20 24.68 7.31 -27.36
N ILE A 21 25.47 6.26 -27.18
CA ILE A 21 25.03 5.02 -26.52
C ILE A 21 24.77 5.26 -25.03
N VAL A 22 25.61 6.03 -24.34
CA VAL A 22 25.45 6.31 -22.90
C VAL A 22 24.18 7.12 -22.60
N VAL A 23 23.80 8.05 -23.48
CA VAL A 23 22.58 8.87 -23.31
C VAL A 23 21.31 8.03 -23.44
N VAL A 24 21.28 7.04 -24.35
CA VAL A 24 20.12 6.14 -24.52
C VAL A 24 19.93 5.22 -23.32
N PHE A 25 21.01 4.69 -22.74
CA PHE A 25 20.92 3.80 -21.57
C PHE A 25 20.54 4.54 -20.27
N SER A 26 20.91 5.81 -20.10
CA SER A 26 20.54 6.60 -18.91
C SER A 26 19.06 7.01 -18.85
N GLN A 27 18.33 6.93 -19.97
CA GLN A 27 16.89 7.26 -20.03
C GLN A 27 15.98 6.03 -19.89
N ALA A 28 16.55 4.81 -19.87
CA ALA A 28 15.78 3.60 -19.64
C ALA A 28 15.42 3.49 -18.15
N THR A 29 14.23 4.00 -17.79
CA THR A 29 13.65 3.73 -16.48
C THR A 29 13.47 2.21 -16.34
N PRO A 30 14.02 1.54 -15.30
CA PRO A 30 13.91 0.10 -15.16
C PRO A 30 12.44 -0.30 -14.97
N THR A 31 11.81 -0.84 -16.01
CA THR A 31 10.40 -1.28 -16.02
C THR A 31 10.13 -2.47 -15.08
N LEU A 32 11.17 -3.15 -14.58
CA LEU A 32 11.01 -4.25 -13.63
C LEU A 32 10.50 -3.80 -12.25
N LEU A 33 10.79 -2.57 -11.81
CA LEU A 33 10.28 -2.05 -10.53
C LEU A 33 8.87 -1.47 -10.64
N ALA A 34 8.45 -1.06 -11.84
CA ALA A 34 7.11 -0.50 -12.05
C ALA A 34 6.01 -1.58 -12.00
N ARG A 35 6.32 -2.83 -12.38
CA ARG A 35 5.34 -3.91 -12.49
C ARG A 35 4.91 -4.52 -11.16
N LEU A 36 5.65 -4.29 -10.08
CA LEU A 36 5.28 -4.74 -8.73
C LEU A 36 4.41 -3.72 -7.97
N LYS A 37 4.09 -2.57 -8.57
CA LYS A 37 3.15 -1.64 -7.96
C LYS A 37 1.74 -2.23 -8.08
N PRO A 38 1.07 -2.58 -6.97
CA PRO A 38 -0.32 -3.01 -7.03
C PRO A 38 -1.15 -1.91 -7.73
N GLN A 39 -2.17 -2.31 -8.49
CA GLN A 39 -3.15 -1.36 -9.02
C GLN A 39 -3.94 -0.82 -7.81
N MET A 40 -3.72 0.46 -7.48
CA MET A 40 -4.19 1.06 -6.23
C MET A 40 -5.14 2.21 -6.53
N ASN A 41 -6.31 2.17 -5.92
CA ASN A 41 -7.33 3.20 -6.03
C ASN A 41 -7.17 4.17 -4.85
N GLN A 42 -7.33 5.47 -5.10
CA GLN A 42 -7.30 6.51 -4.08
C GLN A 42 -8.75 6.85 -3.68
N PHE A 43 -9.05 6.83 -2.39
CA PHE A 43 -10.37 7.20 -1.84
C PHE A 43 -10.25 8.36 -0.86
N SER A 44 -11.16 9.33 -0.90
CA SER A 44 -11.18 10.43 0.08
C SER A 44 -11.99 10.02 1.31
N ALA A 45 -11.50 10.31 2.53
CA ALA A 45 -12.20 10.00 3.78
C ALA A 45 -13.58 10.68 3.96
N LEU A 46 -13.99 11.55 3.03
CA LEU A 46 -15.21 12.37 3.13
C LEU A 46 -16.44 11.74 2.44
N ASP A 47 -16.27 10.71 1.60
CA ASP A 47 -17.36 10.05 0.85
C ASP A 47 -17.94 8.82 1.57
N VAL A 48 -17.86 8.79 2.91
CA VAL A 48 -18.25 7.64 3.73
C VAL A 48 -19.77 7.55 3.86
N LEU A 49 -20.40 6.61 3.15
CA LEU A 49 -21.81 6.25 3.30
C LEU A 49 -21.95 5.14 4.35
N GLN A 50 -22.77 5.37 5.38
CA GLN A 50 -23.10 4.34 6.37
C GLN A 50 -23.83 3.15 5.71
N PRO A 51 -23.46 1.89 6.02
CA PRO A 51 -24.18 0.72 5.55
C PRO A 51 -25.63 0.71 6.08
N GLN A 52 -26.58 0.37 5.19
CA GLN A 52 -28.02 0.57 5.39
C GLN A 52 -28.74 -0.50 6.25
N ASN A 53 -28.03 -1.42 6.91
CA ASN A 53 -28.68 -2.50 7.68
C ASN A 53 -28.22 -2.50 9.15
N VAL A 54 -28.81 -1.60 9.94
CA VAL A 54 -28.40 -1.23 11.31
C VAL A 54 -28.74 -2.31 12.37
N ASN A 55 -29.29 -3.47 12.01
CA ASN A 55 -29.80 -4.45 12.98
C ASN A 55 -28.96 -5.73 13.13
N GLU A 56 -27.99 -6.01 12.27
CA GLU A 56 -27.11 -7.18 12.40
C GLU A 56 -25.66 -6.75 12.65
N HIS A 57 -25.13 -7.18 13.79
CA HIS A 57 -23.75 -6.91 14.20
C HIS A 57 -22.87 -8.11 13.86
N CYS A 58 -21.79 -7.87 13.14
CA CYS A 58 -20.76 -8.85 12.82
C CYS A 58 -19.46 -8.52 13.53
N PHE A 59 -18.76 -9.57 13.92
CA PHE A 59 -17.42 -9.48 14.48
C PHE A 59 -16.42 -9.89 13.42
N TYR A 60 -15.36 -9.12 13.34
CA TYR A 60 -14.31 -9.30 12.37
C TYR A 60 -12.95 -9.29 13.05
N LYS A 61 -11.98 -9.92 12.38
CA LYS A 61 -10.60 -10.00 12.81
C LYS A 61 -9.69 -9.57 11.67
N ALA A 62 -8.91 -8.51 11.89
CA ALA A 62 -7.81 -8.14 11.01
C ALA A 62 -6.51 -8.77 11.52
N VAL A 63 -5.83 -9.52 10.67
CA VAL A 63 -4.46 -9.98 10.88
C VAL A 63 -3.55 -9.15 10.00
N ILE A 64 -2.72 -8.31 10.62
CA ILE A 64 -1.90 -7.32 9.93
C ILE A 64 -0.44 -7.72 10.08
N ARG A 65 0.24 -7.95 8.97
CA ARG A 65 1.68 -8.23 8.95
C ARG A 65 2.43 -6.95 8.60
N THR A 66 3.11 -6.36 9.57
CA THR A 66 4.01 -5.23 9.32
C THR A 66 5.21 -5.69 8.52
N GLY A 67 5.56 -4.92 7.49
CA GLY A 67 6.68 -5.22 6.61
C GLY A 67 8.02 -5.17 7.34
N CYS A 68 8.96 -6.02 6.94
CA CYS A 68 10.30 -6.04 7.51
C CYS A 68 11.18 -4.84 7.14
N LEU A 69 10.72 -4.00 6.20
CA LEU A 69 11.35 -2.73 5.86
C LEU A 69 10.66 -1.53 6.52
N SER A 70 9.60 -1.76 7.29
CA SER A 70 8.93 -0.74 8.10
C SER A 70 9.88 -0.18 9.17
N PRO A 71 9.66 1.03 9.71
CA PRO A 71 10.37 1.49 10.90
C PRO A 71 10.27 0.49 12.06
N PRO A 72 11.26 0.44 12.97
CA PRO A 72 11.27 -0.49 14.11
C PRO A 72 9.98 -0.49 14.92
N HIS A 73 9.43 0.71 15.15
CA HIS A 73 8.15 0.97 15.79
C HIS A 73 7.51 2.14 15.06
N THR A 74 6.18 2.11 14.86
CA THR A 74 5.44 3.27 14.36
C THR A 74 4.50 3.84 15.42
N LYS A 75 4.49 5.16 15.50
CA LYS A 75 3.53 5.98 16.25
C LYS A 75 2.50 6.61 15.32
N ASP A 76 2.59 6.34 14.02
CA ASP A 76 1.62 6.84 13.04
C ASP A 76 0.23 6.32 13.39
N ARG A 77 -0.77 7.18 13.25
CA ARG A 77 -2.16 6.75 13.39
C ARG A 77 -2.56 5.98 12.15
N ILE A 78 -2.80 4.68 12.32
CA ILE A 78 -3.32 3.81 11.27
C ILE A 78 -4.82 3.61 11.48
N THR A 79 -5.57 3.64 10.39
CA THR A 79 -7.00 3.37 10.37
C THR A 79 -7.32 2.51 9.18
N LEU A 80 -8.12 1.48 9.40
CA LEU A 80 -8.58 0.56 8.36
C LEU A 80 -10.06 0.83 8.07
N SER A 81 -10.38 0.79 6.78
CA SER A 81 -11.72 0.82 6.21
C SER A 81 -11.83 -0.36 5.27
N PHE A 82 -12.86 -1.18 5.40
CA PHE A 82 -13.07 -2.32 4.49
C PHE A 82 -14.56 -2.48 4.20
N GLY A 83 -14.84 -3.17 3.09
CA GLY A 83 -16.16 -3.25 2.51
C GLY A 83 -16.30 -4.39 1.49
N ASP A 84 -17.52 -4.60 1.04
CA ASP A 84 -17.89 -5.48 -0.08
C ASP A 84 -18.03 -4.67 -1.39
N ASP A 85 -18.60 -5.29 -2.42
CA ASP A 85 -18.80 -4.66 -3.74
C ASP A 85 -19.78 -3.49 -3.69
N GLU A 86 -20.74 -3.49 -2.77
CA GLU A 86 -21.79 -2.48 -2.64
C GLU A 86 -21.49 -1.38 -1.59
N HIS A 87 -20.71 -1.67 -0.54
CA HIS A 87 -20.56 -0.77 0.62
C HIS A 87 -19.09 -0.42 0.98
N GLU A 88 -18.87 0.82 1.44
CA GLU A 88 -17.69 1.25 2.22
C GLU A 88 -18.13 2.27 3.31
N PRO A 89 -17.77 2.17 4.62
CA PRO A 89 -17.21 1.02 5.35
C PRO A 89 -17.64 0.86 6.83
N VAL A 90 -17.26 -0.30 7.40
CA VAL A 90 -17.05 -0.48 8.84
C VAL A 90 -15.70 0.14 9.22
N PHE A 91 -15.71 1.10 10.16
CA PHE A 91 -14.54 1.88 10.56
C PHE A 91 -13.92 1.34 11.85
N SER A 92 -12.62 1.06 11.86
CA SER A 92 -11.92 0.76 13.11
C SER A 92 -11.69 2.05 13.92
N PRO A 93 -12.10 2.12 15.20
CA PRO A 93 -11.74 3.26 16.04
C PRO A 93 -10.23 3.36 16.19
N LYS A 94 -9.75 4.60 16.16
CA LYS A 94 -8.39 5.08 16.45
C LYS A 94 -7.48 4.01 17.05
N MET A 95 -6.51 3.55 16.27
CA MET A 95 -5.52 2.61 16.76
C MET A 95 -4.45 3.23 17.69
N ASN A 96 -4.55 4.54 17.98
CA ASN A 96 -3.68 5.33 18.87
C ASN A 96 -4.47 6.42 19.63
N GLY A 97 -5.64 6.07 20.20
CA GLY A 97 -6.40 6.95 21.11
C GLY A 97 -6.20 6.56 22.59
N PRO A 98 -6.48 7.47 23.55
CA PRO A 98 -6.23 7.25 24.98
C PRO A 98 -7.06 6.09 25.60
N ASP A 99 -8.09 5.61 24.90
CA ASP A 99 -9.04 4.59 25.40
C ASP A 99 -8.92 3.23 24.69
N THR A 100 -7.85 3.01 23.94
CA THR A 100 -7.56 1.74 23.26
C THR A 100 -6.11 1.39 23.55
N ASP A 101 -5.87 0.21 24.12
CA ASP A 101 -4.54 -0.37 24.31
C ASP A 101 -3.65 -0.03 23.11
N SER A 102 -2.62 0.78 23.35
CA SER A 102 -1.75 1.37 22.34
C SER A 102 -1.19 0.28 21.43
N THR A 103 -1.87 0.00 20.32
CA THR A 103 -1.52 -1.13 19.49
C THR A 103 -0.39 -0.66 18.59
N SER A 104 0.84 -0.93 19.02
CA SER A 104 2.04 -0.63 18.24
C SER A 104 2.12 -1.55 17.03
N PHE A 105 2.53 -1.00 15.89
CA PHE A 105 2.97 -1.81 14.76
C PHE A 105 4.48 -1.83 14.71
N ASP A 106 5.03 -2.96 15.14
CA ASP A 106 6.47 -3.18 15.17
C ASP A 106 6.93 -3.85 13.87
N GLN A 107 8.17 -3.53 13.46
CA GLN A 107 8.77 -4.09 12.26
C GLN A 107 8.74 -5.63 12.25
N CYS A 108 8.42 -6.24 11.11
CA CYS A 108 8.30 -7.69 10.94
C CYS A 108 7.30 -8.40 11.89
N MET A 109 6.47 -7.68 12.64
CA MET A 109 5.54 -8.28 13.59
C MET A 109 4.14 -8.44 12.99
N THR A 110 3.39 -9.36 13.57
CA THR A 110 1.98 -9.57 13.24
C THR A 110 1.12 -9.04 14.37
N THR A 111 0.21 -8.14 14.03
CA THR A 111 -0.76 -7.53 14.96
C THR A 111 -2.16 -8.04 14.63
N ILE A 112 -2.94 -8.38 15.65
CA ILE A 112 -4.33 -8.86 15.50
C ILE A 112 -5.26 -7.85 16.14
N ILE A 113 -6.26 -7.40 15.40
CA ILE A 113 -7.28 -6.46 15.86
C ILE A 113 -8.64 -7.08 15.64
N ARG A 114 -9.56 -6.84 16.57
CA ARG A 114 -10.97 -7.22 16.42
C ARG A 114 -11.82 -5.97 16.35
N PHE A 115 -12.86 -6.02 15.53
CA PHE A 115 -13.80 -4.92 15.34
C PHE A 115 -15.21 -5.47 15.19
N GLU A 116 -16.16 -4.61 15.52
CA GLU A 116 -17.58 -4.85 15.41
C GLU A 116 -18.15 -3.84 14.43
N GLY A 117 -19.08 -4.28 13.59
CA GLY A 117 -19.75 -3.40 12.64
C GLY A 117 -20.95 -4.07 11.99
N GLY A 118 -21.57 -3.37 11.05
CA GLY A 118 -22.61 -3.96 10.21
C GLY A 118 -22.05 -5.14 9.43
N CYS A 119 -22.85 -6.19 9.29
CA CYS A 119 -22.47 -7.33 8.48
C CYS A 119 -22.29 -6.93 7.01
N LEU A 120 -21.28 -7.50 6.40
CA LEU A 120 -20.92 -7.32 4.99
C LEU A 120 -21.03 -8.69 4.30
N ASP A 121 -21.22 -8.66 2.99
CA ASP A 121 -21.07 -9.85 2.17
C ASP A 121 -19.57 -10.16 1.98
N LYS A 122 -19.18 -10.64 0.80
CA LYS A 122 -17.79 -11.00 0.53
C LYS A 122 -16.91 -9.75 0.52
N ILE A 123 -16.14 -9.57 1.59
CA ILE A 123 -15.17 -8.48 1.72
C ILE A 123 -14.19 -8.51 0.55
N CYS A 124 -14.14 -7.42 -0.22
CA CYS A 124 -13.27 -7.30 -1.38
C CYS A 124 -12.62 -5.92 -1.51
N LYS A 125 -12.94 -4.95 -0.64
CA LYS A 125 -12.28 -3.63 -0.60
C LYS A 125 -11.60 -3.42 0.74
N LEU A 126 -10.40 -2.85 0.72
CA LEU A 126 -9.67 -2.42 1.91
C LEU A 126 -8.90 -1.14 1.62
N ASN A 127 -9.09 -0.13 2.45
CA ASN A 127 -8.40 1.16 2.46
C ASN A 127 -7.66 1.37 3.79
N ILE A 128 -6.40 1.81 3.70
CA ILE A 128 -5.55 2.18 4.82
C ILE A 128 -5.40 3.71 4.83
N PHE A 129 -5.71 4.33 5.97
CA PHE A 129 -5.41 5.73 6.22
C PHE A 129 -4.29 5.82 7.23
N ARG A 130 -3.21 6.53 6.88
CA ARG A 130 -2.06 6.75 7.76
C ARG A 130 -1.88 8.24 8.00
N LYS A 131 -1.73 8.61 9.27
CA LYS A 131 -1.38 9.98 9.68
C LYS A 131 -0.17 9.96 10.60
N GLY A 132 0.95 10.51 10.13
CA GLY A 132 2.20 10.60 10.89
C GLY A 132 3.46 10.63 10.02
N SER A 133 4.62 10.60 10.65
CA SER A 133 5.92 10.81 10.01
C SER A 133 6.75 9.54 9.80
N ASP A 134 6.40 8.43 10.45
CA ASP A 134 7.31 7.27 10.51
C ASP A 134 7.35 6.53 9.17
N GLY A 135 6.22 6.50 8.46
CA GLY A 135 6.15 5.87 7.14
C GLY A 135 6.02 4.36 7.23
N TRP A 136 5.05 3.91 8.03
CA TRP A 136 4.70 2.50 8.21
C TRP A 136 4.53 1.77 6.87
N MET A 137 5.02 0.53 6.82
CA MET A 137 4.91 -0.38 5.67
C MET A 137 4.25 -1.68 6.11
N VAL A 138 3.34 -2.20 5.29
CA VAL A 138 2.59 -3.44 5.56
C VAL A 138 2.86 -4.47 4.47
N ASP A 139 3.10 -5.71 4.86
CA ASP A 139 3.21 -6.85 3.94
C ASP A 139 1.82 -7.24 3.43
N TYR A 140 0.92 -7.59 4.34
CA TYR A 140 -0.45 -7.97 4.02
C TYR A 140 -1.40 -7.71 5.18
N ILE A 141 -2.69 -7.64 4.85
CA ILE A 141 -3.80 -7.60 5.80
C ILE A 141 -4.78 -8.70 5.41
N ILE A 142 -5.18 -9.51 6.39
CA ILE A 142 -6.24 -10.50 6.23
C ILE A 142 -7.45 -10.03 7.01
N ILE A 143 -8.62 -9.96 6.38
CA ILE A 143 -9.89 -9.70 7.06
C ILE A 143 -10.70 -10.99 7.10
N ASP A 144 -11.00 -11.42 8.32
CA ASP A 144 -11.79 -12.61 8.62
C ASP A 144 -13.08 -12.18 9.31
N ASP A 145 -14.23 -12.52 8.73
CA ASP A 145 -15.57 -12.22 9.24
C ASP A 145 -16.27 -13.46 9.85
N HIS A 146 -15.55 -14.59 9.90
CA HIS A 146 -16.04 -15.90 10.34
C HIS A 146 -17.26 -16.47 9.59
N LYS A 147 -17.86 -15.72 8.65
CA LYS A 147 -19.04 -16.10 7.86
C LYS A 147 -18.63 -16.56 6.45
N ASN A 148 -17.76 -15.80 5.80
CA ASN A 148 -17.33 -16.00 4.43
C ASN A 148 -15.93 -16.64 4.40
N TYR A 149 -15.88 -17.93 4.09
CA TYR A 149 -14.63 -18.65 3.86
C TYR A 149 -14.31 -18.75 2.36
N PRO A 150 -13.04 -18.54 1.94
CA PRO A 150 -11.88 -18.17 2.75
C PRO A 150 -11.83 -16.67 3.08
N SER A 151 -11.16 -16.31 4.17
CA SER A 151 -10.86 -14.91 4.53
C SER A 151 -10.12 -14.18 3.40
N THR A 152 -10.40 -12.90 3.21
CA THR A 152 -9.80 -12.11 2.12
C THR A 152 -8.41 -11.61 2.51
N ILE A 153 -7.44 -11.80 1.62
CA ILE A 153 -6.04 -11.39 1.79
C ILE A 153 -5.75 -10.20 0.88
N PHE A 154 -5.33 -9.09 1.47
CA PHE A 154 -4.90 -7.87 0.80
C PHE A 154 -3.38 -7.75 0.90
N ASN A 155 -2.67 -7.95 -0.23
CA ASN A 155 -1.21 -7.98 -0.27
C ASN A 155 -0.62 -6.64 -0.75
N PHE A 156 0.14 -5.98 0.13
CA PHE A 156 0.79 -4.69 -0.11
C PHE A 156 2.31 -4.82 -0.36
N GLY A 157 2.88 -6.01 -0.12
CA GLY A 157 4.26 -6.36 -0.46
C GLY A 157 5.36 -5.79 0.44
N GLY A 158 5.04 -5.00 1.47
CA GLY A 158 5.97 -4.66 2.55
C GLY A 158 7.10 -3.69 2.23
N ARG A 159 7.11 -3.14 1.03
CA ARG A 159 8.22 -2.32 0.51
C ARG A 159 7.86 -0.85 0.32
N TYR A 160 6.57 -0.54 0.30
CA TYR A 160 6.07 0.80 0.04
C TYR A 160 5.56 1.41 1.33
N LYS A 161 5.99 2.65 1.61
CA LYS A 161 5.42 3.46 2.68
C LYS A 161 3.99 3.78 2.32
N ILE A 162 3.06 3.53 3.24
CA ILE A 162 1.69 4.02 3.10
C ILE A 162 1.76 5.55 3.03
N PRO A 163 1.08 6.23 2.09
CA PRO A 163 1.07 7.68 2.04
C PRO A 163 0.55 8.30 3.33
N ASP A 164 1.08 9.48 3.70
CA ASP A 164 0.52 10.28 4.79
C ASP A 164 -0.68 11.05 4.27
N GLY A 165 -1.76 11.13 5.05
CA GLY A 165 -2.89 12.00 4.77
C GLY A 165 -4.25 11.36 5.01
N ASP A 166 -5.28 12.05 4.55
CA ASP A 166 -6.69 11.65 4.71
C ASP A 166 -7.25 10.95 3.45
N VAL A 167 -6.36 10.58 2.52
CA VAL A 167 -6.68 9.78 1.33
C VAL A 167 -6.33 8.32 1.63
N GLY A 168 -7.32 7.45 1.51
CA GLY A 168 -7.20 6.01 1.69
C GLY A 168 -6.31 5.40 0.60
N TYR A 169 -5.38 4.57 1.05
CA TYR A 169 -4.51 3.78 0.20
C TYR A 169 -4.89 2.31 0.32
N GLY A 170 -5.39 1.74 -0.78
CA GLY A 170 -6.09 0.48 -0.69
C GLY A 170 -6.04 -0.38 -1.94
N LEU A 171 -6.69 -1.54 -1.81
CA LEU A 171 -6.86 -2.54 -2.84
C LEU A 171 -8.36 -2.82 -3.01
N ASN A 172 -8.78 -2.92 -4.27
CA ASN A 172 -10.09 -3.41 -4.65
C ASN A 172 -9.89 -4.76 -5.37
N LEU A 173 -10.42 -5.82 -4.77
CA LEU A 173 -10.38 -7.22 -5.22
C LEU A 173 -11.75 -7.71 -5.66
N CYS A 174 -12.74 -6.81 -5.67
CA CYS A 174 -13.88 -6.95 -6.55
C CYS A 174 -13.35 -6.71 -7.98
#